data_AF-A0A8J2P442-F1
#
_entry.id   AF-A0A8J2P442-F1
#
_cell.length_a   1.000
_cell.length_b   1.000
_cell.length_c   1.000
_cell.angle_alpha   90.00
_cell.angle_beta   90.00
_cell.angle_gamma   90.00
#
_symmetry.space_group_name_H-M   'P 1'
#
loop_
_entity.id
_entity.type
_entity.pdbx_description
1 polymer ?
#
loop_
_entity_poly.entity_id
_entity_poly.type
_entity_poly.pdbx_seq_one_letter_code
_entity_poly.pdbx_strand_id
1 'polypeptide(L)'
;PPIGDLRFASPKPVKAWDSMRDASSYGAMCAQTYALVLLQVGHEDCLTLNVHVSKLDDTSKLLPVMVFIHGGHYMSGGSHEYRPDYFMDHDVILVTLNYRLGVLGFLSTGDESISGNMGLKDQALAVKWVHSNIQAFGGDPNRITLIGESAGASSTHY
;
A
#
# COMPACT_ATOMS: atom_id res chain seq x y z
N PRO A 1 5.54 4.36 11.22
CA PRO A 1 6.28 5.28 10.33
C PRO A 1 7.74 4.82 10.11
N PRO A 2 8.22 4.64 8.87
CA PRO A 2 9.60 4.27 8.57
C PRO A 2 10.55 5.49 8.61
N ILE A 3 10.55 6.21 9.72
CA ILE A 3 11.32 7.44 9.96
C ILE A 3 12.41 7.21 11.02
N GLY A 4 13.41 8.10 11.07
CA GLY A 4 14.49 8.01 12.06
C GLY A 4 15.23 6.67 11.96
N ASP A 5 15.33 5.95 13.07
CA ASP A 5 15.99 4.63 13.13
C ASP A 5 15.29 3.55 12.29
N LEU A 6 14.05 3.79 11.85
CA LEU A 6 13.33 2.89 10.94
C LEU A 6 13.54 3.25 9.46
N ARG A 7 14.29 4.32 9.15
CA ARG A 7 14.70 4.62 7.78
C ARG A 7 15.60 3.49 7.28
N PHE A 8 15.30 2.97 6.09
CA PHE A 8 15.94 1.79 5.47
C PHE A 8 15.77 0.46 6.23
N ALA A 9 15.06 0.43 7.36
CA ALA A 9 14.74 -0.81 8.06
C ALA A 9 13.55 -1.53 7.42
N SER A 10 13.44 -2.85 7.65
CA SER A 10 12.24 -3.60 7.26
C SER A 10 11.01 -3.03 7.98
N PRO A 11 9.86 -2.94 7.31
CA PRO A 11 8.67 -2.35 7.91
C PRO A 11 8.18 -3.21 9.07
N LYS A 12 7.57 -2.55 10.04
CA LYS A 12 6.98 -3.20 11.21
C LYS A 12 5.46 -3.02 11.17
N PRO A 13 4.69 -4.00 11.67
CA PRO A 13 3.26 -3.83 11.88
C PRO A 13 2.97 -2.54 12.64
N VAL A 14 1.87 -1.88 12.30
CA VAL A 14 1.43 -0.69 13.01
C VAL A 14 1.13 -1.05 14.47
N LYS A 15 1.50 -0.17 15.40
CA LYS A 15 1.12 -0.34 16.81
C LYS A 15 -0.39 -0.17 16.95
N ALA A 16 -1.01 -0.96 17.82
CA ALA A 16 -2.41 -0.75 18.17
C ALA A 16 -2.62 0.64 18.80
N TRP A 17 -3.81 1.19 18.63
CA TRP A 17 -4.23 2.46 19.21
C TRP A 17 -5.68 2.33 19.71
N ASP A 18 -6.03 3.05 20.77
CA ASP A 18 -7.35 2.94 21.41
C ASP A 18 -8.37 3.95 20.86
N SER A 19 -7.89 5.06 20.27
CA SER A 19 -8.75 6.14 19.76
C SER A 19 -9.24 5.89 18.34
N MET A 20 -10.46 6.33 18.01
CA MET A 20 -10.91 6.36 16.62
C MET A 20 -9.91 7.16 15.77
N ARG A 21 -9.52 6.59 14.63
CA ARG A 21 -8.63 7.25 13.66
C ARG A 21 -9.48 7.77 12.51
N ASP A 22 -9.30 9.05 12.19
CA ASP A 22 -9.91 9.63 10.99
C ASP A 22 -9.26 9.01 9.74
N ALA A 23 -10.11 8.43 8.88
CA ALA A 23 -9.75 7.78 7.63
C ALA A 23 -10.53 8.37 6.44
N SER A 24 -11.06 9.59 6.59
CA SER A 24 -11.84 10.29 5.55
C SER A 24 -10.99 10.92 4.44
N SER A 25 -9.67 11.01 4.64
CA SER A 25 -8.72 11.60 3.68
C SER A 25 -7.58 10.62 3.38
N TYR A 26 -7.04 10.70 2.16
CA TYR A 26 -5.86 9.93 1.78
C TYR A 26 -4.65 10.26 2.65
N GLY A 27 -3.85 9.23 2.96
CA GLY A 27 -2.52 9.40 3.52
C GLY A 27 -1.56 10.09 2.56
N ALA A 28 -0.44 10.58 3.09
CA ALA A 28 0.60 11.19 2.28
C ALA A 28 1.22 10.19 1.29
N MET A 29 1.55 10.67 0.09
CA MET A 29 2.41 9.93 -0.84
C MET A 29 3.78 9.65 -0.22
N CYS A 30 4.44 8.58 -0.66
CA CYS A 30 5.85 8.37 -0.32
C CYS A 30 6.74 9.42 -0.98
N ALA A 31 7.76 9.86 -0.23
CA ALA A 31 8.74 10.84 -0.70
C ALA A 31 9.34 10.41 -2.05
N GLN A 32 9.22 11.28 -3.05
CA GLN A 32 9.59 10.99 -4.43
C GLN A 32 9.85 12.27 -5.23
N THR A 33 10.46 12.11 -6.41
CA THR A 33 10.67 13.19 -7.38
C THR A 33 9.98 12.84 -8.68
N TYR A 34 9.04 13.66 -9.13
CA TYR A 34 8.49 13.56 -10.48
C TYR A 34 9.53 14.09 -11.47
N ALA A 35 10.31 13.18 -12.06
CA ALA A 35 11.49 13.50 -12.86
C ALA A 35 11.22 14.47 -14.02
N LEU A 36 10.06 14.36 -14.68
CA LEU A 36 9.70 15.21 -15.83
C LEU A 36 9.58 16.70 -15.47
N VAL A 37 9.17 17.01 -14.25
CA VAL A 37 8.90 18.38 -13.78
C VAL A 37 9.84 18.81 -12.64
N LEU A 38 10.79 17.95 -12.26
CA LEU A 38 11.74 18.15 -11.15
C LEU A 38 11.06 18.54 -9.83
N LEU A 39 9.82 18.08 -9.63
CA LEU A 39 9.02 18.39 -8.45
C LEU A 39 9.20 17.30 -7.40
N GLN A 40 9.64 17.71 -6.21
CA GLN A 40 9.72 16.83 -5.04
C GLN A 40 8.42 16.90 -4.25
N VAL A 41 7.85 15.74 -3.94
CA VAL A 41 6.60 15.61 -3.19
C VAL A 41 6.66 14.44 -2.21
N GLY A 42 5.65 14.35 -1.35
CA GLY A 42 5.46 13.22 -0.44
C GLY A 42 6.21 13.36 0.88
N HIS A 43 6.13 12.30 1.68
CA HIS A 43 6.64 12.24 3.04
C HIS A 43 7.24 10.85 3.33
N GLU A 44 8.13 10.74 4.33
CA GLU A 44 8.66 9.41 4.73
C GLU A 44 7.61 8.58 5.49
N ASP A 45 6.77 9.26 6.28
CA ASP A 45 5.58 8.62 6.86
C ASP A 45 4.46 8.51 5.82
N CYS A 46 4.56 7.49 4.99
CA CYS A 46 3.68 7.28 3.84
C CYS A 46 3.06 5.87 3.75
N LEU A 47 3.38 4.97 4.69
CA LEU A 47 2.91 3.58 4.66
C LEU A 47 1.45 3.50 5.10
N THR A 48 0.58 3.84 4.15
CA THR A 48 -0.88 3.81 4.28
C THR A 48 -1.47 2.97 3.16
N LEU A 49 -2.64 2.41 3.42
CA LEU A 49 -3.50 1.77 2.45
C LEU A 49 -4.92 2.32 2.59
N ASN A 50 -5.71 2.20 1.54
CA ASN A 50 -7.10 2.63 1.49
C ASN A 50 -7.95 1.41 1.14
N VAL A 51 -9.08 1.27 1.81
CA VAL A 51 -10.06 0.20 1.54
C VAL A 51 -11.31 0.85 0.97
N HIS A 52 -11.70 0.43 -0.23
CA HIS A 52 -12.87 0.94 -0.93
C HIS A 52 -13.90 -0.18 -1.08
N VAL A 53 -15.11 0.10 -0.63
CA VAL A 53 -16.23 -0.83 -0.61
C VAL A 53 -17.49 -0.06 -0.99
N SER A 54 -18.32 -0.64 -1.87
CA SER A 54 -19.53 0.00 -2.37
C SER A 54 -20.65 0.05 -1.32
N LYS A 55 -20.79 -0.99 -0.49
CA LYS A 55 -21.75 -1.07 0.63
C LYS A 55 -21.19 -1.92 1.78
N LEU A 56 -21.33 -1.45 3.02
CA LEU A 56 -20.89 -2.16 4.23
C LEU A 56 -22.01 -2.97 4.91
N ASP A 57 -23.26 -2.80 4.45
CA ASP A 57 -24.44 -3.16 5.25
C ASP A 57 -24.78 -4.66 5.25
N ASP A 58 -24.23 -5.44 4.31
CA ASP A 58 -24.45 -6.89 4.22
C ASP A 58 -23.14 -7.68 4.32
N THR A 59 -22.68 -7.89 5.55
CA THR A 59 -21.52 -8.73 5.84
C THR A 59 -21.83 -10.23 5.81
N SER A 60 -23.09 -10.64 5.50
CA SER A 60 -23.46 -12.06 5.41
C SER A 60 -22.82 -12.76 4.21
N LYS A 61 -22.46 -11.99 3.17
CA LYS A 61 -21.75 -12.46 1.99
C LYS A 61 -20.41 -11.75 1.87
N LEU A 62 -19.31 -12.48 2.11
CA LEU A 62 -17.97 -11.94 1.94
C LEU A 62 -17.63 -11.71 0.45
N LEU A 63 -17.07 -10.54 0.15
CA LEU A 63 -16.73 -10.10 -1.20
C LEU A 63 -15.29 -10.49 -1.59
N PRO A 64 -15.02 -10.80 -2.87
CA PRO A 64 -13.65 -10.92 -3.35
C PRO A 64 -12.89 -9.59 -3.19
N VAL A 65 -11.59 -9.69 -2.90
CA VAL A 65 -10.73 -8.55 -2.60
C VAL A 65 -9.69 -8.40 -3.69
N MET A 66 -9.57 -7.21 -4.26
CA MET A 66 -8.51 -6.83 -5.18
C MET A 66 -7.51 -5.92 -4.47
N VAL A 67 -6.25 -6.33 -4.40
CA VAL A 67 -5.16 -5.51 -3.85
C VAL A 67 -4.37 -4.95 -5.02
N PHE A 68 -4.44 -3.64 -5.23
CA PHE A 68 -3.76 -2.94 -6.31
C PHE A 68 -2.43 -2.34 -5.86
N ILE A 69 -1.35 -2.75 -6.53
CA ILE A 69 0.00 -2.22 -6.35
C ILE A 69 0.31 -1.29 -7.53
N HIS A 70 0.52 0.00 -7.23
CA HIS A 70 0.82 0.98 -8.27
C HIS A 70 2.20 0.79 -8.90
N GLY A 71 2.33 1.24 -10.15
CA GLY A 71 3.58 1.28 -10.90
C GLY A 71 4.47 2.46 -10.50
N GLY A 72 5.27 2.94 -11.47
CA GLY A 72 6.16 4.10 -11.29
C GLY A 72 7.64 3.74 -11.09
N HIS A 73 8.10 2.64 -11.71
CA HIS A 73 9.52 2.26 -11.77
C HIS A 73 10.21 2.09 -10.41
N TYR A 74 9.43 1.87 -9.33
CA TYR A 74 9.90 1.91 -7.95
C TYR A 74 10.43 3.28 -7.48
N MET A 75 10.21 4.35 -8.25
CA MET A 75 10.73 5.69 -8.01
C MET A 75 9.64 6.74 -7.74
N SER A 76 8.43 6.52 -8.25
CA SER A 76 7.30 7.45 -8.14
C SER A 76 5.96 6.70 -8.08
N GLY A 77 4.86 7.44 -7.89
CA GLY A 77 3.48 6.96 -7.83
C GLY A 77 2.90 7.02 -6.42
N GLY A 78 1.58 6.83 -6.32
CA GLY A 78 0.92 6.72 -5.03
C GLY A 78 -0.50 6.17 -5.14
N SER A 79 -0.98 5.55 -4.07
CA SER A 79 -2.31 4.94 -4.01
C SER A 79 -3.45 5.88 -4.41
N HIS A 80 -3.37 7.15 -4.01
CA HIS A 80 -4.38 8.17 -4.31
C HIS A 80 -4.51 8.54 -5.80
N GLU A 81 -3.53 8.18 -6.65
CA GLU A 81 -3.58 8.43 -8.10
C GLU A 81 -4.61 7.52 -8.80
N TYR A 82 -5.01 6.43 -8.13
CA TYR A 82 -5.90 5.40 -8.66
C TYR A 82 -7.23 5.45 -7.92
N ARG A 83 -8.23 6.04 -8.56
CA ARG A 83 -9.54 6.21 -7.94
C ARG A 83 -10.41 4.95 -8.08
N PRO A 84 -11.27 4.66 -7.09
CA PRO A 84 -12.03 3.41 -7.06
C PRO A 84 -13.31 3.46 -7.88
N ASP A 85 -13.69 4.62 -8.47
CA ASP A 85 -15.04 4.93 -8.93
C ASP A 85 -15.65 3.80 -9.79
N TYR A 86 -14.92 3.27 -10.77
CA TYR A 86 -15.41 2.18 -11.64
C TYR A 86 -15.53 0.81 -10.96
N PHE A 87 -14.71 0.54 -9.94
CA PHE A 87 -14.83 -0.71 -9.17
C PHE A 87 -15.99 -0.67 -8.18
N MET A 88 -16.44 0.52 -7.77
CA MET A 88 -17.56 0.66 -6.83
C MET A 88 -18.92 0.34 -7.45
N ASP A 89 -18.99 0.15 -8.78
CA ASP A 89 -20.17 -0.38 -9.48
C ASP A 89 -20.27 -1.93 -9.38
N HIS A 90 -19.29 -2.59 -8.76
CA HIS A 90 -19.19 -4.03 -8.65
C HIS A 90 -19.14 -4.54 -7.20
N ASP A 91 -19.52 -5.80 -7.00
CA ASP A 91 -19.47 -6.51 -5.71
C ASP A 91 -18.03 -6.97 -5.38
N VAL A 92 -17.14 -6.00 -5.20
CA VAL A 92 -15.71 -6.23 -4.97
C VAL A 92 -15.19 -5.22 -3.95
N ILE A 93 -14.17 -5.61 -3.19
CA ILE A 93 -13.40 -4.67 -2.37
C ILE A 93 -12.11 -4.34 -3.10
N LEU A 94 -11.82 -3.05 -3.25
CA LEU A 94 -10.54 -2.59 -3.78
C LEU A 94 -9.68 -2.05 -2.65
N VAL A 95 -8.45 -2.56 -2.53
CA VAL A 95 -7.43 -2.03 -1.64
C VAL A 95 -6.33 -1.40 -2.47
N THR A 96 -6.04 -0.11 -2.24
CA THR A 96 -4.88 0.58 -2.82
C THR A 96 -3.85 0.84 -1.72
N LEU A 97 -2.55 0.80 -2.02
CA LEU A 97 -1.50 0.94 -1.01
C LEU A 97 -0.33 1.79 -1.49
N ASN A 98 0.34 2.44 -0.55
CA ASN A 98 1.65 3.05 -0.76
C ASN A 98 2.76 2.10 -0.29
N TYR A 99 3.92 2.17 -0.95
CA TYR A 99 5.15 1.50 -0.53
C TYR A 99 6.34 2.44 -0.72
N ARG A 100 7.42 2.28 0.06
CA ARG A 100 8.58 3.18 -0.06
C ARG A 100 9.20 3.12 -1.46
N LEU A 101 9.63 4.28 -1.95
CA LEU A 101 10.14 4.48 -3.30
C LEU A 101 11.61 4.93 -3.27
N GLY A 102 12.28 4.84 -4.42
CA GLY A 102 13.64 5.28 -4.65
C GLY A 102 14.63 4.76 -3.61
N VAL A 103 15.54 5.63 -3.19
CA VAL A 103 16.57 5.28 -2.20
C VAL A 103 15.97 4.80 -0.87
N LEU A 104 14.84 5.37 -0.44
CA LEU A 104 14.20 4.98 0.83
C LEU A 104 13.59 3.58 0.79
N GLY A 105 13.17 3.13 -0.40
CA GLY A 105 12.59 1.80 -0.61
C GLY A 105 13.59 0.73 -1.03
N PHE A 106 14.66 1.10 -1.75
CA PHE A 106 15.45 0.13 -2.51
C PHE A 106 16.97 0.26 -2.35
N LEU A 107 17.45 1.16 -1.49
CA LEU A 107 18.88 1.17 -1.14
C LEU A 107 19.29 -0.19 -0.57
N SER A 108 20.42 -0.69 -1.06
CA SER A 108 21.09 -1.87 -0.53
C SER A 108 22.58 -1.60 -0.41
N THR A 109 23.18 -2.02 0.70
CA THR A 109 24.63 -1.99 0.91
C THR A 109 25.33 -3.25 0.39
N GLY A 110 24.56 -4.26 -0.05
CA GLY A 110 25.10 -5.57 -0.43
C GLY A 110 25.48 -6.46 0.77
N ASP A 111 25.14 -6.03 1.99
CA ASP A 111 25.32 -6.78 3.23
C ASP A 111 24.06 -6.70 4.11
N GLU A 112 24.13 -7.17 5.36
CA GLU A 112 22.99 -7.19 6.28
C GLU A 112 22.63 -5.82 6.87
N SER A 113 23.48 -4.79 6.73
CA SER A 113 23.23 -3.48 7.31
C SER A 113 22.02 -2.79 6.68
N ILE A 114 21.92 -2.82 5.34
CA ILE A 114 20.72 -2.45 4.58
C ILE A 114 20.50 -3.53 3.52
N SER A 115 19.69 -4.53 3.85
CA SER A 115 19.47 -5.72 3.00
C SER A 115 18.77 -5.44 1.65
N GLY A 116 18.30 -4.21 1.41
CA GLY A 116 17.51 -3.86 0.23
C GLY A 116 16.04 -4.29 0.27
N ASN A 117 15.32 -3.89 -0.78
CA ASN A 117 13.94 -4.26 -1.08
C ASN A 117 12.94 -3.91 0.04
N MET A 118 13.16 -2.81 0.74
CA MET A 118 12.25 -2.33 1.77
C MET A 118 10.87 -2.00 1.20
N GLY A 119 10.81 -1.45 -0.02
CA GLY A 119 9.54 -1.23 -0.73
C GLY A 119 8.76 -2.52 -0.98
N LEU A 120 9.41 -3.61 -1.40
CA LEU A 120 8.74 -4.92 -1.55
C LEU A 120 8.29 -5.49 -0.19
N LYS A 121 9.09 -5.30 0.86
CA LYS A 121 8.69 -5.70 2.21
C LYS A 121 7.51 -4.90 2.74
N ASP A 122 7.37 -3.63 2.33
CA ASP A 122 6.20 -2.80 2.64
C ASP A 122 4.93 -3.37 2.01
N GLN A 123 5.02 -3.76 0.73
CA GLN A 123 3.92 -4.42 0.02
C GLN A 123 3.54 -5.75 0.68
N ALA A 124 4.52 -6.59 1.03
CA ALA A 124 4.28 -7.84 1.75
C ALA A 124 3.61 -7.62 3.11
N LEU A 125 4.00 -6.58 3.85
CA LEU A 125 3.34 -6.21 5.10
C LEU A 125 1.91 -5.72 4.86
N ALA A 126 1.66 -4.94 3.82
CA ALA A 126 0.32 -4.48 3.46
C ALA A 126 -0.59 -5.65 3.08
N VAL A 127 -0.12 -6.63 2.30
CA VAL A 127 -0.89 -7.85 1.96
C VAL A 127 -1.21 -8.66 3.21
N LYS A 128 -0.25 -8.81 4.14
CA LYS A 128 -0.50 -9.45 5.45
C LYS A 128 -1.54 -8.70 6.27
N TRP A 129 -1.51 -7.37 6.23
CA TRP A 129 -2.53 -6.54 6.87
C TRP A 129 -3.90 -6.78 6.24
N VAL A 130 -4.00 -6.79 4.90
CA VAL A 130 -5.27 -7.07 4.20
C VAL A 130 -5.81 -8.44 4.61
N HIS A 131 -5.02 -9.49 4.50
CA HIS A 131 -5.45 -10.84 4.92
C HIS A 131 -5.95 -10.88 6.37
N SER A 132 -5.31 -10.16 7.28
CA SER A 132 -5.67 -10.18 8.70
C SER A 132 -6.87 -9.31 9.07
N ASN A 133 -7.24 -8.33 8.23
CA ASN A 133 -8.21 -7.28 8.61
C ASN A 133 -9.40 -7.14 7.63
N ILE A 134 -9.29 -7.62 6.40
CA ILE A 134 -10.25 -7.28 5.34
C ILE A 134 -11.67 -7.80 5.61
N GLN A 135 -11.80 -8.84 6.45
CA GLN A 135 -13.09 -9.34 6.89
C GLN A 135 -13.91 -8.28 7.66
N ALA A 136 -13.26 -7.37 8.39
CA ALA A 136 -13.93 -6.25 9.06
C ALA A 136 -14.56 -5.25 8.07
N PHE A 137 -14.17 -5.31 6.79
CA PHE A 137 -14.69 -4.49 5.70
C PHE A 137 -15.63 -5.30 4.78
N GLY A 138 -16.01 -6.53 5.17
CA GLY A 138 -16.85 -7.42 4.36
C GLY A 138 -16.08 -8.23 3.30
N GLY A 139 -14.75 -8.27 3.34
CA GLY A 139 -13.93 -9.01 2.39
C GLY A 139 -13.68 -10.46 2.81
N ASP A 140 -13.53 -11.34 1.82
CA ASP A 140 -13.11 -12.72 2.04
C ASP A 140 -11.57 -12.81 2.02
N PRO A 141 -10.90 -13.09 3.17
CA PRO A 141 -9.45 -13.21 3.22
C PRO A 141 -8.90 -14.38 2.38
N ASN A 142 -9.75 -15.33 1.98
CA ASN A 142 -9.37 -16.47 1.14
C ASN A 142 -9.57 -16.20 -0.37
N ARG A 143 -10.11 -15.02 -0.75
CA ARG A 143 -10.36 -14.63 -2.15
C ARG A 143 -9.71 -13.29 -2.46
N ILE A 144 -8.40 -13.22 -2.23
CA ILE A 144 -7.57 -12.05 -2.52
C ILE A 144 -6.88 -12.24 -3.87
N THR A 145 -7.08 -11.29 -4.78
CA THR A 145 -6.35 -11.18 -6.04
C THR A 145 -5.40 -9.98 -5.95
N LEU A 146 -4.10 -10.20 -6.12
CA LEU A 146 -3.15 -9.10 -6.31
C LEU A 146 -3.14 -8.70 -7.79
N ILE A 147 -3.20 -7.39 -8.03
CA ILE A 147 -3.11 -6.80 -9.36
C ILE A 147 -2.13 -5.63 -9.32
N GLY A 148 -1.48 -5.36 -10.44
CA GLY A 148 -0.56 -4.23 -10.55
C GLY A 148 -0.20 -3.93 -12.00
N GLU A 149 0.33 -2.72 -12.21
CA GLU A 149 0.74 -2.20 -13.51
C GLU A 149 2.23 -1.82 -13.47
N SER A 150 2.98 -2.08 -14.55
CA SER A 150 4.42 -1.76 -14.64
C SER A 150 5.23 -2.32 -13.45
N ALA A 151 5.90 -1.47 -12.67
CA ALA A 151 6.60 -1.88 -11.45
C ALA A 151 5.67 -2.57 -10.43
N GLY A 152 4.38 -2.24 -10.42
CA GLY A 152 3.35 -2.92 -9.64
C GLY A 152 3.02 -4.32 -10.18
N ALA A 153 3.11 -4.54 -11.49
CA ALA A 153 3.00 -5.87 -12.08
C ALA A 153 4.22 -6.73 -11.71
N SER A 154 5.42 -6.17 -11.79
CA SER A 154 6.65 -6.83 -11.29
C SER A 154 6.55 -7.14 -9.80
N SER A 155 6.03 -6.20 -9.00
CA SER A 155 5.77 -6.39 -7.57
C SER A 155 4.75 -7.49 -7.28
N THR A 156 3.72 -7.62 -8.12
CA THR A 156 2.71 -8.69 -8.00
C THR A 156 3.31 -10.07 -8.30
N HIS A 157 4.35 -10.11 -9.14
CA HIS A 157 5.04 -11.34 -9.51
C HIS A 157 6.09 -11.77 -8.47
N TYR A 158 6.67 -10.84 -7.71
CA TYR A 158 7.61 -11.12 -6.61
C TYR A 158 6.91 -11.67 -5.37
#